data_AF-A0A0F9VL01-F1
#
_entry.id   AF-A0A0F9VL01-F1
#
_cell.length_a   1.000
_cell.length_b   1.000
_cell.length_c   1.000
_cell.angle_alpha   90.00
_cell.angle_beta   90.00
_cell.angle_gamma   90.00
#
_symmetry.space_group_name_H-M   'P 1'
#
loop_
_entity.id
_entity.type
_entity.pdbx_description
1 polymer ?
#
loop_
_entity_poly.entity_id
_entity_poly.type
_entity_poly.pdbx_seq_one_letter_code
_entity_poly.pdbx_strand_id
1 'polypeptide(L)'
;MSELNENAITRVATVTGIDAKVVAVTSLYTVPTSKTFIPDHIVIRVTSFTSGGKGVEAIASFGGNSATYDDFLNTVTYTIAASGVFTTDRVTDGTFVVVQAAGDVFSISIETGSNATTETWAVEVYGYLI
;
A
#
# COMPACT_ATOMS: atom_id res chain seq x y z
N MET A 1 -21.41 11.24 -17.86
CA MET A 1 -21.55 10.27 -16.76
C MET A 1 -20.21 10.26 -16.06
N SER A 2 -20.17 10.58 -14.77
CA SER A 2 -18.94 10.40 -13.98
C SER A 2 -18.59 8.92 -13.92
N GLU A 3 -17.30 8.60 -13.87
CA GLU A 3 -16.83 7.22 -13.75
C GLU A 3 -17.18 6.64 -12.37
N LEU A 4 -17.24 5.31 -12.23
CA LEU A 4 -17.62 4.66 -10.97
C LEU A 4 -16.65 5.03 -9.83
N ASN A 5 -15.36 5.11 -10.14
CA ASN A 5 -14.29 5.51 -9.24
C ASN A 5 -14.38 6.99 -8.78
N GLU A 6 -15.28 7.80 -9.34
CA GLU A 6 -15.54 9.17 -8.90
C GLU A 6 -16.75 9.28 -7.96
N ASN A 7 -17.59 8.23 -7.89
CA ASN A 7 -18.83 8.23 -7.10
C ASN A 7 -18.83 7.17 -5.99
N ALA A 8 -17.83 6.30 -5.94
CA ALA A 8 -17.75 5.21 -4.99
C ALA A 8 -16.28 4.84 -4.69
N ILE A 9 -16.07 4.29 -3.50
CA ILE A 9 -14.81 3.61 -3.18
C ILE A 9 -14.70 2.38 -4.09
N THR A 10 -13.63 2.35 -4.87
CA THR A 10 -13.33 1.28 -5.82
C THR A 10 -11.87 0.88 -5.70
N ARG A 11 -11.53 -0.29 -6.23
CA ARG A 11 -10.13 -0.65 -6.44
C ARG A 11 -9.58 0.17 -7.60
N VAL A 12 -8.65 1.07 -7.32
CA VAL A 12 -8.03 1.95 -8.34
C VAL A 12 -6.78 1.34 -8.95
N ALA A 13 -6.09 0.46 -8.21
CA ALA A 13 -4.88 -0.20 -8.69
C ALA A 13 -4.65 -1.58 -8.07
N THR A 14 -3.87 -2.40 -8.77
CA THR A 14 -3.28 -3.64 -8.25
C THR A 14 -1.86 -3.74 -8.76
N VAL A 15 -0.90 -3.79 -7.84
CA VAL A 15 0.51 -3.99 -8.15
C VAL A 15 0.95 -5.30 -7.54
N THR A 16 1.54 -6.18 -8.35
CA THR A 16 1.97 -7.52 -7.96
C THR A 16 3.49 -7.64 -8.05
N GLY A 17 4.07 -8.59 -7.31
CA GLY A 17 5.50 -8.88 -7.43
C GLY A 17 6.39 -7.98 -6.58
N ILE A 18 5.82 -7.31 -5.57
CA ILE A 18 6.58 -6.48 -4.64
C ILE A 18 7.37 -7.40 -3.71
N ASP A 19 8.70 -7.31 -3.74
CA ASP A 19 9.58 -8.09 -2.88
C ASP A 19 9.64 -7.44 -1.49
N ALA A 20 8.93 -8.03 -0.52
CA ALA A 20 8.86 -7.51 0.84
C ALA A 20 10.17 -7.68 1.62
N LYS A 21 11.19 -8.30 1.02
CA LYS A 21 12.52 -8.45 1.62
C LYS A 21 13.47 -7.30 1.28
N VAL A 22 13.17 -6.54 0.23
CA VAL A 22 14.08 -5.51 -0.27
C VAL A 22 13.56 -4.16 0.17
N VAL A 23 14.42 -3.39 0.84
CA VAL A 23 14.15 -1.98 1.14
C VAL A 23 14.08 -1.22 -0.17
N ALA A 24 12.88 -0.84 -0.56
CA ALA A 24 12.59 -0.22 -1.84
C ALA A 24 11.26 0.53 -1.79
N VAL A 25 11.15 1.56 -2.62
CA VAL A 25 9.90 2.27 -2.88
C VAL A 25 9.31 1.73 -4.18
N THR A 26 8.04 1.37 -4.14
CA THR A 26 7.29 0.89 -5.32
C THR A 26 6.06 1.77 -5.52
N SER A 27 5.94 2.34 -6.72
CA SER A 27 4.75 3.09 -7.13
C SER A 27 3.54 2.16 -7.25
N LEU A 28 2.43 2.55 -6.62
CA LEU A 28 1.18 1.79 -6.63
C LEU A 28 0.13 2.41 -7.57
N TYR A 29 0.01 3.74 -7.53
CA TYR A 29 -0.99 4.47 -8.31
C TYR A 29 -0.51 5.90 -8.59
N THR A 30 -0.60 6.32 -9.85
CA THR A 30 -0.38 7.73 -10.23
C THR A 30 -1.72 8.43 -10.38
N VAL A 31 -1.93 9.51 -9.64
CA VAL A 31 -3.16 10.28 -9.69
C VAL A 31 -3.29 10.96 -11.06
N PRO A 32 -4.42 10.82 -11.77
CA PRO A 32 -4.63 11.49 -13.05
C PRO A 32 -4.46 13.01 -12.94
N THR A 33 -3.88 13.64 -13.96
CA THR A 33 -3.46 15.06 -13.95
C THR A 33 -4.58 16.08 -13.78
N SER A 34 -5.85 15.66 -13.78
CA SER A 34 -7.02 16.52 -13.57
C SER A 34 -7.89 16.05 -12.41
N LYS A 35 -7.37 15.18 -11.55
CA LYS A 35 -8.10 14.53 -10.48
C LYS A 35 -7.34 14.61 -9.18
N THR A 36 -8.09 14.49 -8.11
CA THR A 36 -7.59 14.30 -6.75
C THR A 36 -7.94 12.89 -6.32
N PHE A 37 -7.03 12.20 -5.64
CA PHE A 37 -7.28 10.86 -5.13
C PHE A 37 -7.38 10.86 -3.61
N ILE A 38 -8.43 10.22 -3.09
CA ILE A 38 -8.61 9.99 -1.67
C ILE A 38 -8.47 8.48 -1.41
N PRO A 39 -7.34 8.02 -0.85
CA PRO A 39 -7.17 6.64 -0.43
C PRO A 39 -8.09 6.33 0.76
N ASP A 40 -8.71 5.16 0.74
CA ASP A 40 -9.54 4.65 1.84
C ASP A 40 -8.82 3.53 2.60
N HIS A 41 -8.38 2.50 1.88
CA HIS A 41 -7.66 1.38 2.46
C HIS A 41 -6.76 0.70 1.44
N ILE A 42 -5.81 -0.09 1.94
CA ILE A 42 -4.98 -0.98 1.15
C ILE A 42 -5.24 -2.43 1.55
N VAL A 43 -5.10 -3.32 0.58
CA VAL A 43 -5.14 -4.77 0.81
C VAL A 43 -3.85 -5.37 0.31
N ILE A 44 -3.13 -6.06 1.20
CA ILE A 44 -1.91 -6.80 0.91
C ILE A 44 -2.26 -8.28 0.83
N ARG A 45 -1.95 -8.90 -0.30
CA ARG A 45 -2.06 -10.35 -0.50
C ARG A 45 -0.67 -10.94 -0.61
N VAL A 46 -0.34 -11.85 0.28
CA VAL A 46 0.95 -12.56 0.24
C VAL A 46 0.88 -13.64 -0.83
N THR A 47 1.51 -13.41 -1.97
CA THR A 47 1.46 -14.29 -3.14
C THR A 47 2.45 -15.44 -3.08
N SER A 48 3.60 -15.24 -2.42
CA SER A 48 4.55 -16.32 -2.12
C SER A 48 5.23 -16.06 -0.79
N PHE A 49 5.46 -17.13 -0.03
CA PHE A 49 6.12 -17.08 1.27
C PHE A 49 6.89 -18.37 1.52
N THR A 50 8.13 -18.24 1.98
CA THR A 50 8.96 -19.36 2.45
C THR A 50 9.63 -18.91 3.74
N SER A 51 9.34 -19.60 4.85
CA SER A 51 9.69 -19.14 6.20
C SER A 51 11.21 -18.99 6.42
N GLY A 52 11.60 -17.89 7.08
CA GLY A 52 12.85 -17.75 7.84
C GLY A 52 12.63 -18.06 9.33
N GLY A 53 13.68 -17.96 10.17
CA GLY A 53 13.58 -18.19 11.62
C GLY A 53 12.50 -17.33 12.32
N LYS A 54 12.03 -17.72 13.52
CA LYS A 54 10.93 -17.03 14.22
C LYS A 54 11.22 -15.53 14.44
N GLY A 55 10.33 -14.64 13.99
CA GLY A 55 10.41 -13.17 14.15
C GLY A 55 10.40 -12.37 12.84
N VAL A 56 9.69 -12.85 11.82
CA VAL A 56 9.71 -12.31 10.45
C VAL A 56 8.66 -11.22 10.28
N GLU A 57 9.09 -9.98 10.08
CA GLU A 57 8.20 -8.84 9.87
C GLU A 57 8.80 -7.94 8.80
N ALA A 58 8.02 -7.60 7.78
CA ALA A 58 8.34 -6.47 6.92
C ALA A 58 7.72 -5.22 7.54
N ILE A 59 8.46 -4.12 7.52
CA ILE A 59 7.95 -2.82 7.96
C ILE A 59 7.76 -1.97 6.72
N ALA A 60 6.56 -1.42 6.55
CA ALA A 60 6.24 -0.61 5.39
C ALA A 60 5.36 0.59 5.74
N SER A 61 5.53 1.65 4.97
CA SER A 61 4.69 2.84 4.99
C SER A 61 4.05 3.05 3.62
N PHE A 62 2.95 3.81 3.61
CA PHE A 62 2.18 4.13 2.42
C PHE A 62 1.87 5.61 2.35
N GLY A 63 2.00 6.17 1.16
CA GLY A 63 1.87 7.61 0.98
C GLY A 63 2.32 8.08 -0.39
N GLY A 64 2.26 9.38 -0.60
CA GLY A 64 2.66 10.01 -1.87
C GLY A 64 2.88 11.51 -1.77
N ASN A 65 2.43 12.14 -0.66
CA ASN A 65 2.64 13.56 -0.39
C ASN A 65 3.88 13.83 0.48
N SER A 66 4.44 12.79 1.09
CA SER A 66 5.63 12.86 1.95
C SER A 66 6.84 12.26 1.26
N ALA A 67 8.02 12.83 1.49
CA ALA A 67 9.29 12.24 1.03
C ALA A 67 9.62 10.91 1.72
N THR A 68 8.97 10.63 2.86
CA THR A 68 9.07 9.37 3.61
C THR A 68 7.93 8.41 3.32
N TYR A 69 6.95 8.79 2.48
CA TYR A 69 5.79 7.96 2.10
C TYR A 69 4.98 7.45 3.30
N ASP A 70 4.84 8.27 4.35
CA ASP A 70 4.18 7.94 5.61
C ASP A 70 2.89 8.76 5.84
N ASP A 71 2.45 9.52 4.84
CA ASP A 71 1.30 10.41 4.96
C ASP A 71 -0.05 9.68 4.98
N PHE A 72 -0.13 8.44 4.48
CA PHE A 72 -1.33 7.61 4.59
C PHE A 72 -1.22 6.57 5.70
N LEU A 73 -0.23 5.68 5.66
CA LEU A 73 0.07 4.75 6.75
C LEU A 73 1.52 4.93 7.14
N ASN A 74 1.74 5.33 8.39
CA ASN A 74 3.07 5.56 8.92
C ASN A 74 3.62 4.30 9.58
N THR A 75 4.73 3.77 9.06
CA THR A 75 5.54 2.65 9.61
C THR A 75 4.68 1.56 10.26
N VAL A 76 4.14 0.67 9.44
CA VAL A 76 3.35 -0.48 9.89
C VAL A 76 4.18 -1.76 9.83
N THR A 77 4.15 -2.51 10.92
CA THR A 77 4.77 -3.84 11.01
C THR A 77 3.80 -4.92 10.50
N TYR A 78 4.18 -5.63 9.45
CA TYR A 78 3.43 -6.75 8.89
C TYR A 78 4.06 -8.08 9.27
N THR A 79 3.47 -8.77 10.25
CA THR A 79 3.87 -10.11 10.68
C THR A 79 3.20 -11.17 9.80
N ILE A 80 3.95 -11.75 8.85
CA ILE A 80 3.45 -12.77 7.92
C ILE A 80 3.99 -14.14 8.29
N ALA A 81 3.09 -15.12 8.43
CA ALA A 81 3.44 -16.49 8.82
C ALA A 81 3.27 -17.52 7.69
N ALA A 82 2.60 -17.17 6.59
CA ALA A 82 2.29 -18.08 5.50
C ALA A 82 1.96 -17.34 4.20
N SER A 83 1.97 -18.07 3.09
CA SER A 83 1.41 -17.60 1.81
C SER A 83 -0.12 -17.58 1.86
N GLY A 84 -0.74 -16.71 1.07
CA GLY A 84 -2.20 -16.59 1.04
C GLY A 84 -2.78 -15.86 2.24
N VAL A 85 -1.94 -15.22 3.06
CA VAL A 85 -2.40 -14.26 4.07
C VAL A 85 -2.89 -13.00 3.36
N PHE A 86 -4.00 -12.47 3.86
CA PHE A 86 -4.60 -11.21 3.42
C PHE A 86 -4.59 -10.25 4.61
N THR A 87 -4.01 -9.08 4.41
CA THR A 87 -4.01 -8.01 5.40
C THR A 87 -4.70 -6.80 4.79
N THR A 88 -5.64 -6.23 5.51
CA THR A 88 -6.27 -4.95 5.15
C THR A 88 -5.83 -3.92 6.16
N ASP A 89 -5.40 -2.76 5.66
CA ASP A 89 -4.98 -1.67 6.51
C ASP A 89 -5.56 -0.34 6.03
N ARG A 90 -5.84 0.54 6.98
CA ARG A 90 -6.50 1.82 6.76
C ARG A 90 -6.14 2.78 7.88
N VAL A 91 -6.27 4.08 7.63
CA VAL A 91 -6.19 5.08 8.70
C VAL A 91 -7.38 4.88 9.64
N THR A 92 -7.13 4.39 10.85
CA THR A 92 -8.19 4.09 11.83
C THR A 92 -8.59 5.28 12.70
N ASP A 93 -7.76 6.32 12.79
CA ASP A 93 -8.03 7.54 13.55
C ASP A 93 -7.37 8.74 12.86
N GLY A 94 -8.13 9.47 12.05
CA GLY A 94 -7.66 10.66 11.37
C GLY A 94 -8.66 11.79 11.48
N THR A 95 -8.28 12.87 12.16
CA THR A 95 -8.98 14.17 12.07
C THR A 95 -8.89 14.79 10.68
N PHE A 96 -8.06 14.22 9.78
CA PHE A 96 -7.83 14.67 8.42
C PHE A 96 -7.84 13.50 7.44
N VAL A 97 -8.50 13.71 6.30
CA VAL A 97 -8.49 12.80 5.16
C VAL A 97 -7.21 13.07 4.37
N VAL A 98 -6.48 12.02 4.01
CA VAL A 98 -5.31 12.14 3.12
C VAL A 98 -5.81 12.41 1.71
N VAL A 99 -5.22 13.40 1.06
CA VAL A 99 -5.62 13.86 -0.27
C VAL A 99 -4.38 13.90 -1.15
N GLN A 100 -4.33 13.05 -2.16
CA GLN A 100 -3.25 13.02 -3.15
C GLN A 100 -3.63 13.94 -4.32
N ALA A 101 -2.80 14.92 -4.62
CA ALA A 101 -3.03 15.88 -5.69
C ALA A 101 -2.80 15.26 -7.07
N ALA A 102 -3.20 16.01 -8.10
CA ALA A 102 -3.05 15.60 -9.48
C ALA A 102 -1.57 15.38 -9.83
N GLY A 103 -1.26 14.19 -10.36
CA GLY A 103 0.10 13.80 -10.72
C GLY A 103 0.92 13.17 -9.59
N ASP A 104 0.41 13.16 -8.35
CA ASP A 104 1.11 12.50 -7.23
C ASP A 104 1.18 10.99 -7.45
N VAL A 105 2.23 10.38 -6.89
CA VAL A 105 2.48 8.94 -7.01
C VAL A 105 2.35 8.28 -5.65
N PHE A 106 1.15 7.74 -5.41
CA PHE A 106 0.88 6.94 -4.23
C PHE A 106 1.70 5.64 -4.30
N SER A 107 2.45 5.37 -3.25
CA SER A 107 3.52 4.38 -3.22
C SER A 107 3.51 3.60 -1.90
N ILE A 108 4.16 2.45 -1.93
CA ILE A 108 4.59 1.72 -0.73
C ILE A 108 6.10 1.87 -0.59
N SER A 109 6.56 2.12 0.63
CA SER A 109 7.97 2.07 1.00
C SER A 109 8.19 0.88 1.93
N ILE A 110 8.96 -0.11 1.48
CA ILE A 110 9.46 -1.16 2.39
C ILE A 110 10.64 -0.56 3.13
N GLU A 111 10.44 -0.23 4.40
CA GLU A 111 11.44 0.41 5.26
C GLU A 111 12.40 -0.61 5.87
N THR A 112 11.86 -1.77 6.24
CA THR A 112 12.62 -2.92 6.71
C THR A 112 12.14 -4.16 5.98
N GLY A 113 13.06 -4.82 5.29
CA GLY A 113 12.78 -6.06 4.59
C GLY A 113 12.53 -7.22 5.54
N SER A 114 11.56 -8.06 5.19
CA SER A 114 11.33 -9.35 5.82
C SER A 114 12.58 -10.25 5.78
N ASN A 115 12.81 -11.00 6.85
CA ASN A 115 13.88 -12.00 6.94
C ASN A 115 13.43 -13.41 6.44
N ALA A 116 12.23 -13.54 5.86
CA ALA A 116 11.79 -14.75 5.17
C ALA A 116 12.79 -15.17 4.08
N THR A 117 12.81 -16.44 3.67
CA THR A 117 13.57 -16.83 2.47
C THR A 117 12.98 -16.19 1.22
N THR A 118 11.65 -16.15 1.12
CA THR A 118 10.91 -15.45 0.06
C THR A 118 9.67 -14.82 0.67
N GLU A 119 9.35 -13.58 0.31
CA GLU A 119 8.08 -12.95 0.65
C GLU A 119 7.69 -11.95 -0.44
N THR A 120 6.59 -12.21 -1.13
CA THR A 120 6.16 -11.38 -2.26
C THR A 120 4.70 -10.97 -2.13
N TRP A 121 4.45 -9.68 -2.26
CA TRP A 121 3.15 -9.08 -2.07
C TRP A 121 2.49 -8.70 -3.39
N ALA A 122 1.17 -8.78 -3.39
CA ALA A 122 0.29 -8.04 -4.29
C ALA A 122 -0.48 -7.03 -3.45
N VAL A 123 -0.34 -5.75 -3.79
CA VAL A 123 -1.01 -4.65 -3.09
C VAL A 123 -2.13 -4.11 -3.97
N GLU A 124 -3.32 -4.04 -3.39
CA GLU A 124 -4.51 -3.46 -3.99
C GLU A 124 -4.83 -2.15 -3.28
N VAL A 125 -4.99 -1.08 -4.05
CA VAL A 125 -5.30 0.26 -3.54
C VAL A 125 -6.78 0.53 -3.76
N TYR A 126 -7.47 0.91 -2.69
CA TYR A 126 -8.88 1.28 -2.73
C TYR A 126 -9.07 2.74 -2.33
N GLY A 127 -9.99 3.41 -3.02
CA GLY A 127 -10.34 4.79 -2.77
C GLY A 127 -11.21 5.35 -3.89
N TYR A 128 -11.25 6.66 -4.02
CA TYR A 128 -12.06 7.34 -5.04
C TYR A 128 -11.39 8.62 -5.52
N LEU A 129 -11.82 9.08 -6.70
CA LEU A 129 -11.34 10.27 -7.37
C LEU A 129 -12.36 11.41 -7.25
N ILE A 130 -11.86 12.64 -7.22
CA ILE A 130 -12.66 13.87 -7.33
C ILE A 130 -12.08 14.70 -8.49
#